data_AF-A0A1H7YWT6-F1
#
_entry.id   AF-A0A1H7YWT6-F1
#
_cell.length_a   1.000
_cell.length_b   1.000
_cell.length_c   1.000
_cell.angle_alpha   90.00
_cell.angle_beta   90.00
_cell.angle_gamma   90.00
#
_symmetry.space_group_name_H-M   'P 1'
#
loop_
_entity.id
_entity.type
_entity.pdbx_description
1 polymer ?
#
loop_
_entity_poly.entity_id
_entity_poly.type
_entity_poly.pdbx_seq_one_letter_code
_entity_poly.pdbx_strand_id
1 'polypeptide(L)'
;MAPARFASKALVLLVLATASVQAATVPTDNPRRTALDNAVGSAATAFFADTCRVGLSLAVVDGAATSPHFYDYGSTLRGRRQLATPDTLYELASVTKTFTGMLAAKAVHEGRMALDADFRTYLPGAWPNLQKNGRPITLRTLATHTSGMPRDIPDTDAAMSAPDVASRPARLLAVERDFTPADFPAALHEASLRTVPGATEAYSNAAMKVIAMGVAQVYGAPFETWLRTAILQPLKMSDTGFAVAESQRARLATGYDRNGVPAPYHTLNAGPSWGLYSDTRDMARYVARHLDEADPVIAQAHAILRGDAVDGRGMIWNASLDRGERVLWHGGGSFGMSSQVVLYPATGQGFVLLANDTCPGTESALKALAMTVHAATR
;
A
#
# COMPACT_ATOMS: atom_id res chain seq x y z
N MET A 1 30.82 0.95 90.79
CA MET A 1 31.50 0.58 89.53
C MET A 1 30.45 0.13 88.54
N ALA A 2 30.19 0.92 87.49
CA ALA A 2 29.25 0.59 86.43
C ALA A 2 29.97 -0.12 85.28
N PRO A 3 29.39 -1.14 84.61
CA PRO A 3 29.86 -1.58 83.31
C PRO A 3 29.02 -0.97 82.19
N ALA A 4 29.75 -0.44 81.20
CA ALA A 4 29.24 0.24 80.03
C ALA A 4 28.54 -0.70 79.04
N ARG A 5 27.43 -0.23 78.45
CA ARG A 5 26.75 -0.85 77.30
C ARG A 5 27.44 -0.40 76.01
N PHE A 6 27.99 -1.33 75.23
CA PHE A 6 28.34 -1.09 73.83
C PHE A 6 27.15 -1.50 72.95
N ALA A 7 26.53 -0.53 72.28
CA ALA A 7 25.52 -0.75 71.25
C ALA A 7 26.21 -0.69 69.86
N SER A 8 26.35 -1.83 69.20
CA SER A 8 26.81 -1.91 67.81
C SER A 8 25.68 -1.45 66.88
N LYS A 9 25.83 -0.27 66.26
CA LYS A 9 24.98 0.17 65.15
C LYS A 9 25.48 -0.50 63.87
N ALA A 10 24.76 -1.51 63.38
CA ALA A 10 24.96 -2.04 62.04
C ALA A 10 24.37 -1.06 61.01
N LEU A 11 25.24 -0.46 60.19
CA LEU A 11 24.86 0.38 59.06
C LEU A 11 24.51 -0.54 57.87
N VAL A 12 23.22 -0.71 57.58
CA VAL A 12 22.77 -1.39 56.37
C VAL A 12 22.86 -0.39 55.21
N LEU A 13 23.86 -0.54 54.35
CA LEU A 13 23.97 0.21 53.10
C LEU A 13 23.00 -0.40 52.08
N LEU A 14 21.85 0.25 51.85
CA LEU A 14 20.92 -0.13 50.79
C LEU A 14 21.44 0.44 49.46
N VAL A 15 22.14 -0.37 48.67
CA VAL A 15 22.54 0.00 47.31
C VAL A 15 21.31 -0.14 46.41
N LEU A 16 20.63 0.99 46.15
CA LEU A 16 19.62 1.10 45.10
C LEU A 16 20.34 1.08 43.75
N ALA A 17 20.50 -0.11 43.17
CA ALA A 17 20.90 -0.26 41.78
C ALA A 17 19.73 0.19 40.89
N THR A 18 19.76 1.44 40.43
CA THR A 18 18.88 1.90 39.35
C THR A 18 19.36 1.26 38.06
N ALA A 19 18.82 0.09 37.73
CA ALA A 19 18.94 -0.46 36.39
C ALA A 19 18.16 0.46 35.44
N SER A 20 18.85 1.39 34.80
CA SER A 20 18.32 2.13 33.66
C SER A 20 18.04 1.11 32.56
N VAL A 21 16.77 0.75 32.39
CA VAL A 21 16.29 -0.03 31.25
C VAL A 21 16.50 0.84 30.02
N GLN A 22 17.65 0.69 29.38
CA GLN A 22 17.94 1.32 28.11
C GLN A 22 17.02 0.65 27.09
N ALA A 23 15.96 1.36 26.67
CA ALA A 23 15.04 0.85 25.67
C ALA A 23 15.87 0.37 24.46
N ALA A 24 15.68 -0.90 24.08
CA ALA A 24 16.42 -1.47 22.97
C ALA A 24 16.16 -0.62 21.72
N THR A 25 17.21 0.00 21.19
CA THR A 25 17.11 0.83 19.99
C THR A 25 16.75 -0.06 18.81
N VAL A 26 15.72 0.32 18.05
CA VAL A 26 15.32 -0.38 16.82
C VAL A 26 16.50 -0.41 15.85
N PRO A 27 16.90 -1.57 15.31
CA PRO A 27 17.97 -1.66 14.30
C PRO A 27 17.66 -0.78 13.10
N THR A 28 18.66 -0.06 12.58
CA THR A 28 18.49 0.80 11.40
C THR A 28 19.82 1.08 10.70
N ASP A 29 19.76 1.40 9.42
CA ASP A 29 20.87 1.92 8.62
C ASP A 29 20.89 3.46 8.52
N ASN A 30 19.91 4.15 9.11
CA ASN A 30 19.82 5.61 9.05
C ASN A 30 21.07 6.26 9.67
N PRO A 31 21.87 7.02 8.91
CA PRO A 31 23.12 7.59 9.39
C PRO A 31 22.93 8.78 10.35
N ARG A 32 21.73 9.39 10.41
CA ARG A 32 21.40 10.55 11.26
C ARG A 32 22.37 11.73 11.11
N ARG A 33 22.76 12.05 9.86
CA ARG A 33 23.75 13.11 9.56
C ARG A 33 23.12 14.38 9.00
N THR A 34 22.10 14.23 8.15
CA THR A 34 21.43 15.35 7.48
C THR A 34 20.13 15.73 8.19
N ALA A 35 19.52 16.86 7.79
CA ALA A 35 18.20 17.24 8.27
C ALA A 35 17.15 16.17 7.92
N LEU A 36 17.19 15.64 6.69
CA LEU A 36 16.32 14.55 6.25
C LEU A 36 16.53 13.29 7.10
N ASP A 37 17.78 12.87 7.33
CA ASP A 37 18.09 11.71 8.17
C ASP A 37 17.50 11.85 9.58
N ASN A 38 17.62 13.05 10.18
CA ASN A 38 17.10 13.31 11.51
C ASN A 38 15.56 13.37 11.56
N ALA A 39 14.94 13.96 10.53
CA ALA A 39 13.49 13.96 10.38
C ALA A 39 12.94 12.54 10.27
N VAL A 40 13.51 11.73 9.36
CA VAL A 40 13.16 10.32 9.21
C VAL A 40 13.42 9.53 10.49
N GLY A 41 14.58 9.73 11.13
CA GLY A 41 14.93 9.04 12.37
C GLY A 41 13.95 9.32 13.51
N SER A 42 13.48 10.56 13.63
CA SER A 42 12.49 10.97 14.63
C SER A 42 11.11 10.39 14.32
N ALA A 43 10.66 10.48 13.07
CA ALA A 43 9.37 9.95 12.64
C ALA A 43 9.31 8.42 12.72
N ALA A 44 10.38 7.72 12.36
CA ALA A 44 10.51 6.27 12.53
C ALA A 44 10.50 5.87 14.02
N THR A 45 11.17 6.65 14.88
CA THR A 45 11.15 6.39 16.33
C THR A 45 9.72 6.49 16.90
N ALA A 46 8.94 7.46 16.43
CA ALA A 46 7.52 7.58 16.80
C ALA A 46 6.69 6.41 16.26
N PHE A 47 6.94 5.95 15.03
CA PHE A 47 6.27 4.78 14.46
C PHE A 47 6.51 3.51 15.27
N PHE A 48 7.76 3.25 15.67
CA PHE A 48 8.16 2.09 16.48
C PHE A 48 7.88 2.24 17.99
N ALA A 49 7.28 3.34 18.44
CA ALA A 49 6.80 3.45 19.83
C ALA A 49 5.70 2.41 20.12
N ASP A 50 4.99 1.95 19.07
CA ASP A 50 4.15 0.77 19.13
C ASP A 50 5.02 -0.49 18.98
N THR A 51 5.12 -1.30 20.04
CA THR A 51 5.92 -2.53 20.05
C THR A 51 5.37 -3.63 19.14
N CYS A 52 4.17 -3.46 18.59
CA CYS A 52 3.63 -4.37 17.59
C CYS A 52 4.42 -4.30 16.27
N ARG A 53 5.01 -3.15 15.92
CA ARG A 53 5.76 -2.94 14.67
C ARG A 53 6.93 -3.91 14.50
N VAL A 54 7.21 -4.30 13.27
CA VAL A 54 8.26 -5.29 12.97
C VAL A 54 9.42 -4.68 12.19
N GLY A 55 9.14 -4.19 11.00
CA GLY A 55 10.12 -3.69 10.04
C GLY A 55 9.50 -2.65 9.15
N LEU A 56 10.34 -1.72 8.68
CA LEU A 56 9.95 -0.61 7.83
C LEU A 56 11.08 -0.35 6.84
N SER A 57 10.77 -0.38 5.55
CA SER A 57 11.59 0.16 4.47
C SER A 57 10.95 1.45 3.97
N LEU A 58 11.72 2.52 3.89
CA LEU A 58 11.29 3.85 3.46
C LEU A 58 12.18 4.33 2.30
N ALA A 59 11.55 4.84 1.24
CA ALA A 59 12.21 5.68 0.24
C ALA A 59 11.65 7.10 0.26
N VAL A 60 12.54 8.09 0.16
CA VAL A 60 12.21 9.52 -0.04
C VAL A 60 12.79 9.95 -1.38
N VAL A 61 11.94 10.52 -2.23
CA VAL A 61 12.28 11.05 -3.55
C VAL A 61 12.11 12.56 -3.49
N ASP A 62 13.14 13.32 -3.84
CA ASP A 62 13.12 14.80 -3.83
C ASP A 62 13.42 15.38 -5.22
N GLY A 63 12.41 15.98 -5.86
CA GLY A 63 12.50 16.63 -7.16
C GLY A 63 13.02 15.71 -8.28
N ALA A 64 13.76 16.30 -9.22
CA ALA A 64 14.52 15.58 -10.26
C ALA A 64 15.85 15.01 -9.73
N ALA A 65 16.06 14.95 -8.41
CA ALA A 65 17.29 14.38 -7.86
C ALA A 65 17.43 12.94 -8.36
N THR A 66 18.60 12.65 -8.94
CA THR A 66 18.88 11.39 -9.64
C THR A 66 19.01 10.19 -8.71
N SER A 67 18.94 10.39 -7.39
CA SER A 67 19.12 9.33 -6.40
C SER A 67 18.16 9.51 -5.22
N PRO A 68 17.18 8.61 -5.04
CA PRO A 68 16.33 8.58 -3.85
C PRO A 68 17.13 8.25 -2.59
N HIS A 69 16.63 8.69 -1.45
CA HIS A 69 17.14 8.33 -0.12
C HIS A 69 16.40 7.10 0.39
N PHE A 70 17.13 6.14 0.94
CA PHE A 70 16.56 4.92 1.51
C PHE A 70 16.89 4.81 3.00
N TYR A 71 15.94 4.29 3.76
CA TYR A 71 16.06 4.08 5.19
C TYR A 71 15.34 2.80 5.59
N ASP A 72 16.04 1.90 6.26
CA ASP A 72 15.53 0.63 6.73
C ASP A 72 15.58 0.57 8.26
N TYR A 73 14.52 0.02 8.85
CA TYR A 73 14.35 -0.11 10.29
C TYR A 73 13.77 -1.49 10.65
N GLY A 74 14.10 -1.96 11.85
CA GLY A 74 13.52 -3.17 12.42
C GLY A 74 14.09 -4.44 11.79
N SER A 75 13.23 -5.39 11.42
CA SER A 75 13.68 -6.63 10.78
C SER A 75 12.68 -7.19 9.77
N THR A 76 13.18 -7.91 8.77
CA THR A 76 12.36 -8.68 7.82
C THR A 76 11.77 -9.97 8.43
N LEU A 77 12.27 -10.38 9.61
CA LEU A 77 11.87 -11.59 10.32
C LEU A 77 11.92 -11.35 11.84
N ARG A 78 10.76 -11.31 12.50
CA ARG A 78 10.62 -11.03 13.94
C ARG A 78 11.52 -11.97 14.76
N GLY A 79 12.26 -11.39 15.72
CA GLY A 79 13.20 -12.13 16.59
C GLY A 79 14.57 -12.41 15.96
N ARG A 80 14.80 -12.02 14.71
CA ARG A 80 16.13 -12.02 14.07
C ARG A 80 16.67 -10.60 13.98
N ARG A 81 17.99 -10.48 13.77
CA ARG A 81 18.67 -9.20 13.53
C ARG A 81 18.85 -8.92 12.04
N GLN A 82 17.99 -9.48 11.18
CA GLN A 82 18.06 -9.27 9.75
C GLN A 82 17.36 -7.96 9.41
N LEU A 83 18.14 -6.89 9.28
CA LEU A 83 17.63 -5.59 8.84
C LEU A 83 17.08 -5.72 7.42
N ALA A 84 16.02 -4.98 7.12
CA ALA A 84 15.57 -4.79 5.76
C ALA A 84 16.64 -4.05 4.93
N THR A 85 16.46 -4.09 3.62
CA THR A 85 17.29 -3.34 2.67
C THR A 85 16.38 -2.70 1.63
N PRO A 86 16.89 -1.78 0.80
CA PRO A 86 16.10 -1.20 -0.28
C PRO A 86 15.59 -2.22 -1.30
N ASP A 87 16.18 -3.42 -1.31
CA ASP A 87 15.88 -4.55 -2.18
C ASP A 87 15.03 -5.62 -1.48
N THR A 88 14.56 -5.38 -0.24
CA THR A 88 13.65 -6.30 0.45
C THR A 88 12.28 -6.23 -0.22
N LEU A 89 11.73 -7.39 -0.57
CA LEU A 89 10.43 -7.51 -1.23
C LEU A 89 9.29 -7.54 -0.23
N TYR A 90 8.23 -6.81 -0.56
CA TYR A 90 6.98 -6.73 0.18
C TYR A 90 5.80 -6.90 -0.78
N GLU A 91 4.66 -7.35 -0.25
CA GLU A 91 3.38 -7.17 -0.91
C GLU A 91 3.02 -5.68 -0.90
N LEU A 92 2.79 -5.10 -2.08
CA LEU A 92 2.31 -3.73 -2.21
C LEU A 92 0.85 -3.59 -1.79
N ALA A 93 0.12 -4.70 -1.66
CA ALA A 93 -1.30 -4.69 -1.36
C ALA A 93 -2.03 -3.68 -2.27
N SER A 94 -2.91 -2.85 -1.73
CA SER A 94 -3.74 -1.94 -2.54
C SER A 94 -3.01 -0.80 -3.24
N VAL A 95 -1.73 -0.54 -2.94
CA VAL A 95 -0.91 0.34 -3.80
C VAL A 95 -0.83 -0.23 -5.22
N THR A 96 -0.97 -1.55 -5.41
CA THR A 96 -1.13 -2.19 -6.73
C THR A 96 -2.15 -1.49 -7.64
N LYS A 97 -3.25 -0.98 -7.07
CA LYS A 97 -4.32 -0.34 -7.84
C LYS A 97 -3.83 0.88 -8.60
N THR A 98 -2.83 1.60 -8.10
CA THR A 98 -2.32 2.81 -8.77
C THR A 98 -1.64 2.46 -10.09
N PHE A 99 -1.09 1.24 -10.24
CA PHE A 99 -0.57 0.75 -11.51
C PHE A 99 -1.71 0.48 -12.51
N THR A 100 -2.79 -0.15 -12.05
CA THR A 100 -4.02 -0.33 -12.84
C THR A 100 -4.61 1.02 -13.25
N GLY A 101 -4.64 1.98 -12.33
CA GLY A 101 -5.06 3.36 -12.58
C GLY A 101 -4.18 4.08 -13.60
N MET A 102 -2.86 3.92 -13.54
CA MET A 102 -1.93 4.53 -14.51
C MET A 102 -2.14 3.97 -15.93
N LEU A 103 -2.35 2.66 -16.08
CA LEU A 103 -2.69 2.08 -17.39
C LEU A 103 -4.05 2.55 -17.91
N ALA A 104 -5.05 2.69 -17.03
CA ALA A 104 -6.35 3.25 -17.41
C ALA A 104 -6.23 4.73 -17.81
N ALA A 105 -5.46 5.53 -17.08
CA ALA A 105 -5.18 6.92 -17.43
C ALA A 105 -4.49 7.03 -18.79
N LYS A 106 -3.52 6.14 -19.07
CA LYS A 106 -2.88 6.03 -20.38
C LYS A 106 -3.89 5.71 -21.49
N ALA A 107 -4.78 4.74 -21.27
CA ALA A 107 -5.82 4.39 -22.23
C ALA A 107 -6.77 5.57 -22.51
N VAL A 108 -7.11 6.36 -21.50
CA VAL A 108 -7.92 7.58 -21.69
C VAL A 108 -7.15 8.64 -22.45
N HIS A 109 -5.88 8.89 -22.09
CA HIS A 109 -5.04 9.87 -22.78
C HIS A 109 -4.88 9.54 -24.28
N GLU A 110 -4.76 8.26 -24.63
CA GLU A 110 -4.67 7.79 -26.02
C GLU A 110 -6.02 7.73 -26.76
N GLY A 111 -7.12 8.13 -26.12
CA GLY A 111 -8.47 8.08 -26.71
C GLY A 111 -9.04 6.67 -26.88
N ARG A 112 -8.44 5.65 -26.25
CA ARG A 112 -8.91 4.25 -26.29
C ARG A 112 -10.07 3.99 -25.33
N MET A 113 -10.16 4.81 -24.29
CA MET A 113 -11.25 4.78 -23.31
C MET A 113 -11.72 6.21 -23.01
N ALA A 114 -12.96 6.34 -22.55
CA ALA A 114 -13.47 7.59 -22.00
C ALA A 114 -13.95 7.36 -20.56
N LEU A 115 -13.79 8.39 -19.71
CA LEU A 115 -14.13 8.32 -18.28
C LEU A 115 -15.61 7.97 -18.04
N ASP A 116 -16.50 8.52 -18.86
CA ASP A 116 -17.94 8.52 -18.65
C ASP A 116 -18.72 7.70 -19.71
N ALA A 117 -18.00 7.04 -20.63
CA ALA A 117 -18.63 6.08 -21.55
C ALA A 117 -19.10 4.83 -20.80
N ASP A 118 -20.05 4.12 -21.41
CA ASP A 118 -20.49 2.81 -20.97
C ASP A 118 -19.29 1.84 -21.00
N PHE A 119 -18.77 1.48 -19.83
CA PHE A 119 -17.53 0.71 -19.76
C PHE A 119 -17.67 -0.71 -20.34
N ARG A 120 -18.91 -1.21 -20.47
CA ARG A 120 -19.20 -2.52 -21.04
C ARG A 120 -18.74 -2.64 -22.49
N THR A 121 -18.65 -1.53 -23.22
CA THR A 121 -18.15 -1.53 -24.61
C THR A 121 -16.65 -1.79 -24.70
N TYR A 122 -15.92 -1.66 -23.59
CA TYR A 122 -14.49 -1.95 -23.50
C TYR A 122 -14.21 -3.36 -22.98
N LEU A 123 -15.23 -4.19 -22.76
CA LEU A 123 -15.07 -5.56 -22.27
C LEU A 123 -15.33 -6.57 -23.40
N PRO A 124 -14.71 -7.76 -23.37
CA PRO A 124 -15.02 -8.81 -24.32
C PRO A 124 -16.41 -9.39 -24.03
N GLY A 125 -17.28 -9.45 -25.05
CA GLY A 125 -18.63 -10.02 -24.91
C GLY A 125 -19.67 -9.07 -24.31
N ALA A 126 -20.85 -9.61 -23.96
CA ALA A 126 -21.99 -8.84 -23.48
C ALA A 126 -22.12 -8.89 -21.95
N TRP A 127 -22.19 -7.72 -21.30
CA TRP A 127 -22.22 -7.60 -19.83
C TRP A 127 -23.49 -6.91 -19.32
N PRO A 128 -24.70 -7.47 -19.54
CA PRO A 128 -25.96 -6.82 -19.17
C PRO A 128 -26.12 -6.62 -17.66
N ASN A 129 -25.41 -7.40 -16.84
CA ASN A 129 -25.40 -7.32 -15.38
C ASN A 129 -24.53 -6.17 -14.82
N LEU A 130 -23.64 -5.58 -15.63
CA LEU A 130 -22.78 -4.45 -15.23
C LEU A 130 -23.48 -3.09 -15.40
N GLN A 131 -24.75 -3.05 -15.04
CA GLN A 131 -25.56 -1.85 -14.94
C GLN A 131 -26.62 -2.04 -13.84
N LYS A 132 -27.17 -0.94 -13.35
CA LYS A 132 -28.34 -0.98 -12.45
C LYS A 132 -29.26 0.18 -12.76
N ASN A 133 -30.56 -0.09 -12.87
CA ASN A 133 -31.60 0.87 -13.23
C ASN A 133 -31.27 1.66 -14.52
N GLY A 134 -30.80 0.96 -15.55
CA GLY A 134 -30.45 1.57 -16.84
C GLY A 134 -29.14 2.37 -16.85
N ARG A 135 -28.44 2.48 -15.71
CA ARG A 135 -27.15 3.19 -15.62
C ARG A 135 -25.99 2.18 -15.65
N PRO A 136 -25.14 2.19 -16.70
CA PRO A 136 -23.96 1.33 -16.76
C PRO A 136 -22.85 1.81 -15.83
N ILE A 137 -21.94 0.90 -15.49
CA ILE A 137 -20.65 1.28 -14.92
C ILE A 137 -19.85 2.11 -15.95
N THR A 138 -19.11 3.09 -15.46
CA THR A 138 -18.14 3.88 -16.24
C THR A 138 -16.75 3.72 -15.63
N LEU A 139 -15.69 4.05 -16.37
CA LEU A 139 -14.33 4.06 -15.84
C LEU A 139 -14.22 4.97 -14.61
N ARG A 140 -14.86 6.14 -14.64
CA ARG A 140 -14.95 7.05 -13.48
C ARG A 140 -15.51 6.34 -12.25
N THR A 141 -16.64 5.64 -12.40
CA THR A 141 -17.27 4.95 -11.25
C THR A 141 -16.44 3.77 -10.75
N LEU A 142 -15.74 3.05 -11.63
CA LEU A 142 -14.85 1.96 -11.25
C LEU A 142 -13.64 2.50 -10.47
N ALA A 143 -13.00 3.54 -10.99
CA ALA A 143 -11.79 4.11 -10.43
C ALA A 143 -12.01 4.88 -9.12
N THR A 144 -13.21 5.42 -8.91
CA THR A 144 -13.58 6.14 -7.69
C THR A 144 -14.35 5.27 -6.69
N HIS A 145 -14.34 3.94 -6.87
CA HIS A 145 -15.03 2.98 -6.02
C HIS A 145 -16.54 3.24 -5.85
N THR A 146 -17.20 3.75 -6.88
CA THR A 146 -18.64 4.05 -6.83
C THR A 146 -19.45 3.31 -7.89
N SER A 147 -18.89 2.24 -8.46
CA SER A 147 -19.56 1.42 -9.48
C SER A 147 -20.71 0.59 -8.92
N GLY A 148 -20.77 0.42 -7.60
CA GLY A 148 -21.70 -0.51 -6.95
C GLY A 148 -21.29 -1.98 -7.06
N MET A 149 -20.11 -2.28 -7.59
CA MET A 149 -19.56 -3.64 -7.62
C MET A 149 -19.41 -4.22 -6.20
N PRO A 150 -19.50 -5.56 -6.02
CA PRO A 150 -19.11 -6.19 -4.77
C PRO A 150 -17.64 -5.90 -4.44
N ARG A 151 -17.24 -6.07 -3.17
CA ARG A 151 -15.86 -5.86 -2.75
C ARG A 151 -14.91 -6.74 -3.56
N ASP A 152 -15.18 -8.04 -3.53
CA ASP A 152 -14.39 -9.08 -4.17
C ASP A 152 -15.30 -10.01 -4.99
N ILE A 153 -14.71 -10.75 -5.92
CA ILE A 153 -15.32 -11.89 -6.59
C ILE A 153 -14.30 -13.03 -6.49
N PRO A 154 -14.64 -14.18 -5.88
CA PRO A 154 -15.91 -14.47 -5.19
C PRO A 154 -16.20 -13.52 -4.03
N ASP A 155 -17.47 -13.42 -3.60
CA ASP A 155 -17.88 -12.47 -2.56
C ASP A 155 -17.25 -12.83 -1.20
N THR A 156 -16.56 -11.86 -0.60
CA THR A 156 -15.82 -12.01 0.66
C THR A 156 -16.49 -11.28 1.84
N ASP A 157 -17.65 -10.66 1.66
CA ASP A 157 -18.27 -9.80 2.68
C ASP A 157 -18.49 -10.53 4.01
N ALA A 158 -18.92 -11.78 3.95
CA ALA A 158 -19.13 -12.62 5.13
C ALA A 158 -17.82 -12.89 5.88
N ALA A 159 -16.72 -13.11 5.15
CA ALA A 159 -15.39 -13.27 5.74
C ALA A 159 -14.87 -11.96 6.34
N MET A 160 -15.04 -10.85 5.62
CA MET A 160 -14.62 -9.50 6.05
C MET A 160 -15.39 -8.99 7.26
N SER A 161 -16.67 -9.36 7.38
CA SER A 161 -17.55 -8.96 8.49
C SER A 161 -17.44 -9.86 9.72
N ALA A 162 -16.60 -10.91 9.67
CA ALA A 162 -16.40 -11.80 10.80
C ALA A 162 -15.91 -10.99 12.03
N PRO A 163 -16.55 -11.16 13.21
CA PRO A 163 -16.16 -10.45 14.44
C PRO A 163 -14.73 -10.79 14.87
N ASP A 164 -14.35 -12.07 14.73
CA ASP A 164 -12.99 -12.52 14.96
C ASP A 164 -12.09 -12.15 13.78
N VAL A 165 -11.38 -11.04 13.94
CA VAL A 165 -10.42 -10.52 12.96
C VAL A 165 -9.27 -11.49 12.71
N ALA A 166 -8.85 -12.28 13.71
CA ALA A 166 -7.75 -13.22 13.56
C ALA A 166 -8.10 -14.39 12.61
N SER A 167 -9.38 -14.78 12.55
CA SER A 167 -9.84 -15.81 11.60
C SER A 167 -9.97 -15.33 10.14
N ARG A 168 -9.92 -14.01 9.88
CA ARG A 168 -10.22 -13.46 8.55
C ARG A 168 -9.29 -13.96 7.44
N PRO A 169 -7.94 -13.99 7.60
CA PRO A 169 -7.07 -14.52 6.56
C PRO A 169 -7.44 -15.94 6.15
N ALA A 170 -7.64 -16.84 7.12
CA ALA A 170 -8.04 -18.22 6.86
C ALA A 170 -9.40 -18.33 6.14
N ARG A 171 -10.38 -17.50 6.52
CA ARG A 171 -11.70 -17.46 5.85
C ARG A 171 -11.59 -16.95 4.41
N LEU A 172 -10.80 -15.90 4.17
CA LEU A 172 -10.58 -15.33 2.83
C LEU A 172 -9.86 -16.34 1.93
N LEU A 173 -8.80 -16.98 2.44
CA LEU A 173 -8.11 -18.05 1.72
C LEU A 173 -9.04 -19.23 1.40
N ALA A 174 -9.98 -19.56 2.29
CA ALA A 174 -10.96 -20.62 2.03
C ALA A 174 -11.94 -20.27 0.91
N VAL A 175 -12.39 -19.00 0.83
CA VAL A 175 -13.26 -18.51 -0.26
C VAL A 175 -12.53 -18.56 -1.60
N GLU A 176 -11.24 -18.27 -1.63
CA GLU A 176 -10.44 -18.19 -2.85
C GLU A 176 -9.68 -19.47 -3.22
N ARG A 177 -9.78 -20.53 -2.40
CA ARG A 177 -8.91 -21.72 -2.49
C ARG A 177 -8.84 -22.33 -3.90
N ASP A 178 -10.01 -22.44 -4.54
CA ASP A 178 -10.17 -23.09 -5.85
C ASP A 178 -10.44 -22.04 -6.95
N PHE A 179 -10.24 -20.75 -6.66
CA PHE A 179 -10.52 -19.65 -7.59
C PHE A 179 -9.25 -19.15 -8.26
N THR A 180 -9.23 -19.20 -9.58
CA THR A 180 -8.12 -18.72 -10.41
C THR A 180 -8.52 -17.45 -11.17
N PRO A 181 -7.55 -16.67 -11.67
CA PRO A 181 -7.86 -15.51 -12.53
C PRO A 181 -8.73 -15.85 -13.75
N ALA A 182 -8.66 -17.09 -14.26
CA ALA A 182 -9.45 -17.53 -15.40
C ALA A 182 -10.95 -17.70 -15.07
N ASP A 183 -11.30 -17.90 -13.80
CA ASP A 183 -12.68 -18.06 -13.34
C ASP A 183 -13.40 -16.71 -13.19
N PHE A 184 -12.64 -15.61 -13.13
CA PHE A 184 -13.17 -14.27 -12.87
C PHE A 184 -14.24 -13.80 -13.86
N PRO A 185 -14.10 -13.95 -15.19
CA PRO A 185 -15.14 -13.53 -16.13
C PRO A 185 -16.47 -14.28 -15.91
N ALA A 186 -16.42 -15.59 -15.67
CA ALA A 186 -17.62 -16.38 -15.41
C ALA A 186 -18.29 -15.96 -14.10
N ALA A 187 -17.52 -15.81 -13.02
CA ALA A 187 -18.04 -15.33 -11.75
C ALA A 187 -18.55 -13.88 -11.80
N LEU A 188 -17.95 -13.04 -12.65
CA LEU A 188 -18.39 -11.67 -12.90
C LEU A 188 -19.74 -11.62 -13.61
N HIS A 189 -20.07 -12.58 -14.49
CA HIS A 189 -21.40 -12.66 -15.12
C HIS A 189 -22.50 -12.92 -14.10
N GLU A 190 -22.21 -13.69 -13.06
CA GLU A 190 -23.15 -14.02 -11.98
C GLU A 190 -23.27 -12.90 -10.94
N ALA A 191 -22.30 -11.99 -10.89
CA ALA A 191 -22.30 -10.88 -9.94
C ALA A 191 -23.35 -9.81 -10.30
N SER A 192 -23.86 -9.13 -9.28
CA SER A 192 -24.80 -8.02 -9.41
C SER A 192 -24.29 -6.76 -8.73
N LEU A 193 -24.58 -5.59 -9.31
CA LEU A 193 -24.29 -4.31 -8.66
C LEU A 193 -25.17 -4.12 -7.42
N ARG A 194 -24.55 -3.81 -6.28
CA ARG A 194 -25.19 -3.54 -4.99
C ARG A 194 -25.93 -2.20 -5.00
N THR A 195 -25.35 -1.19 -5.62
CA THR A 195 -25.93 0.16 -5.76
C THR A 195 -25.93 0.63 -7.21
N VAL A 196 -26.69 1.69 -7.50
CA VAL A 196 -26.64 2.35 -8.81
C VAL A 196 -25.24 2.97 -8.99
N PRO A 197 -24.56 2.81 -10.15
CA PRO A 197 -23.28 3.44 -10.39
C PRO A 197 -23.31 4.95 -10.12
N GLY A 198 -22.29 5.44 -9.42
CA GLY A 198 -22.12 6.82 -8.98
C GLY A 198 -22.79 7.17 -7.64
N ALA A 199 -23.73 6.36 -7.14
CA ALA A 199 -24.54 6.72 -5.97
C ALA A 199 -23.76 6.69 -4.64
N THR A 200 -23.05 5.60 -4.37
CA THR A 200 -22.39 5.35 -3.08
C THR A 200 -20.95 4.92 -3.32
N GLU A 201 -20.03 5.43 -2.51
CA GLU A 201 -18.65 4.93 -2.48
C GLU A 201 -18.60 3.64 -1.65
N ALA A 202 -18.15 2.57 -2.28
CA ALA A 202 -17.95 1.25 -1.71
C ALA A 202 -16.71 0.63 -2.35
N TYR A 203 -15.66 0.44 -1.54
CA TYR A 203 -14.39 -0.10 -1.98
C TYR A 203 -14.55 -1.45 -2.70
N SER A 204 -13.92 -1.60 -3.86
CA SER A 204 -14.03 -2.79 -4.70
C SER A 204 -12.72 -3.15 -5.39
N ASN A 205 -12.19 -4.33 -5.05
CA ASN A 205 -11.13 -5.00 -5.78
C ASN A 205 -11.64 -5.56 -7.10
N ALA A 206 -12.89 -6.05 -7.14
CA ALA A 206 -13.52 -6.54 -8.36
C ALA A 206 -13.56 -5.45 -9.45
N ALA A 207 -13.83 -4.20 -9.08
CA ALA A 207 -13.78 -3.06 -10.01
C ALA A 207 -12.40 -2.89 -10.67
N MET A 208 -11.30 -3.15 -9.95
CA MET A 208 -9.95 -3.05 -10.51
C MET A 208 -9.67 -4.13 -11.55
N LYS A 209 -10.16 -5.34 -11.31
CA LYS A 209 -10.07 -6.45 -12.26
C LYS A 209 -10.89 -6.16 -13.52
N VAL A 210 -12.06 -5.52 -13.38
CA VAL A 210 -12.85 -5.03 -14.52
C VAL A 210 -12.09 -3.97 -15.31
N ILE A 211 -11.43 -2.99 -14.65
CA ILE A 211 -10.56 -2.02 -15.33
C ILE A 211 -9.45 -2.75 -16.10
N ALA A 212 -8.78 -3.73 -15.48
CA ALA A 212 -7.72 -4.50 -16.10
C ALA A 212 -8.19 -5.31 -17.33
N MET A 213 -9.39 -5.91 -17.28
CA MET A 213 -10.02 -6.55 -18.44
C MET A 213 -10.25 -5.54 -19.58
N GLY A 214 -10.73 -4.35 -19.25
CA GLY A 214 -10.92 -3.28 -20.22
C GLY A 214 -9.61 -2.85 -20.87
N VAL A 215 -8.56 -2.65 -20.07
CA VAL A 215 -7.22 -2.31 -20.56
C VAL A 215 -6.72 -3.40 -21.50
N ALA A 216 -6.82 -4.67 -21.11
CA ALA A 216 -6.40 -5.78 -21.93
C ALA A 216 -7.14 -5.81 -23.28
N GLN A 217 -8.45 -5.53 -23.28
CA GLN A 217 -9.28 -5.49 -24.48
C GLN A 217 -8.90 -4.36 -25.44
N VAL A 218 -8.80 -3.11 -24.95
CA VAL A 218 -8.54 -1.94 -25.83
C VAL A 218 -7.12 -1.90 -26.39
N TYR A 219 -6.22 -2.68 -25.79
CA TYR A 219 -4.85 -2.81 -26.23
C TYR A 219 -4.52 -4.16 -26.89
N GLY A 220 -5.43 -5.14 -26.86
CA GLY A 220 -5.27 -6.43 -27.53
C GLY A 220 -4.19 -7.35 -26.94
N ALA A 221 -3.83 -7.20 -25.66
CA ALA A 221 -2.89 -8.10 -24.99
C ALA A 221 -3.19 -8.19 -23.48
N PRO A 222 -2.74 -9.25 -22.77
CA PRO A 222 -2.98 -9.41 -21.34
C PRO A 222 -2.50 -8.20 -20.51
N PHE A 223 -3.19 -7.90 -19.41
CA PHE A 223 -2.88 -6.78 -18.52
C PHE A 223 -1.42 -6.80 -18.06
N GLU A 224 -0.89 -7.97 -17.70
CA GLU A 224 0.49 -8.19 -17.25
C GLU A 224 1.51 -7.79 -18.34
N THR A 225 1.15 -7.95 -19.61
CA THR A 225 2.00 -7.49 -20.72
C THR A 225 2.10 -5.98 -20.69
N TRP A 226 0.98 -5.26 -20.55
CA TRP A 226 0.96 -3.80 -20.52
C TRP A 226 1.55 -3.20 -19.25
N LEU A 227 1.32 -3.83 -18.10
CA LEU A 227 2.01 -3.48 -16.86
C LEU A 227 3.53 -3.53 -17.09
N ARG A 228 4.03 -4.65 -17.66
CA ARG A 228 5.45 -4.82 -17.92
C ARG A 228 5.99 -3.81 -18.93
N THR A 229 5.35 -3.67 -20.09
CA THR A 229 5.91 -2.89 -21.22
C THR A 229 5.68 -1.39 -21.10
N ALA A 230 4.59 -0.95 -20.47
CA ALA A 230 4.27 0.46 -20.34
C ALA A 230 4.75 1.08 -19.02
N ILE A 231 4.97 0.28 -17.97
CA ILE A 231 5.39 0.78 -16.66
C ILE A 231 6.72 0.17 -16.23
N LEU A 232 6.77 -1.15 -16.00
CA LEU A 232 7.91 -1.75 -15.28
C LEU A 232 9.22 -1.67 -16.06
N GLN A 233 9.22 -2.02 -17.36
CA GLN A 233 10.43 -1.98 -18.19
C GLN A 233 10.94 -0.54 -18.41
N PRO A 234 10.11 0.44 -18.81
CA PRO A 234 10.57 1.83 -18.94
C PRO A 234 11.14 2.41 -17.65
N LEU A 235 10.53 2.06 -16.50
CA LEU A 235 10.98 2.51 -15.19
C LEU A 235 12.08 1.63 -14.57
N LYS A 236 12.52 0.57 -15.27
CA LYS A 236 13.54 -0.38 -14.79
C LYS A 236 13.18 -1.00 -13.43
N MET A 237 11.92 -1.35 -13.25
CA MET A 237 11.39 -2.00 -12.05
C MET A 237 11.47 -3.52 -12.19
N SER A 238 12.68 -4.08 -12.06
CA SER A 238 12.97 -5.51 -12.28
C SER A 238 12.46 -6.44 -11.18
N ASP A 239 12.18 -5.88 -10.01
CA ASP A 239 11.85 -6.60 -8.79
C ASP A 239 10.36 -6.41 -8.42
N THR A 240 9.58 -5.90 -9.38
CA THR A 240 8.16 -5.67 -9.27
C THR A 240 7.37 -6.63 -10.16
N GLY A 241 6.33 -7.27 -9.61
CA GLY A 241 5.48 -8.18 -10.39
C GLY A 241 4.46 -8.94 -9.55
N PHE A 242 3.61 -9.73 -10.20
CA PHE A 242 2.57 -10.55 -9.55
C PHE A 242 3.09 -11.85 -8.93
N ALA A 243 4.38 -12.14 -9.07
CA ALA A 243 5.02 -13.33 -8.53
C ALA A 243 6.44 -13.02 -8.09
N VAL A 244 6.86 -13.67 -7.01
CA VAL A 244 8.26 -13.66 -6.53
C VAL A 244 8.97 -14.86 -7.13
N ALA A 245 10.03 -14.64 -7.90
CA ALA A 245 10.81 -15.73 -8.46
C ALA A 245 11.57 -16.49 -7.36
N GLU A 246 11.93 -17.74 -7.61
CA GLU A 246 12.65 -18.58 -6.64
C GLU A 246 13.94 -17.92 -6.14
N SER A 247 14.70 -17.31 -7.05
CA SER A 247 15.94 -16.58 -6.75
C SER A 247 15.72 -15.33 -5.88
N GLN A 248 14.49 -14.83 -5.78
CA GLN A 248 14.15 -13.63 -5.03
C GLN A 248 13.55 -13.95 -3.64
N ARG A 249 13.17 -15.21 -3.37
CA ARG A 249 12.48 -15.61 -2.12
C ARG A 249 13.24 -15.23 -0.85
N ALA A 250 14.58 -15.27 -0.87
CA ALA A 250 15.39 -14.88 0.28
C ALA A 250 15.28 -13.39 0.64
N ARG A 251 14.79 -12.54 -0.28
CA ARG A 251 14.52 -11.11 -0.05
C ARG A 251 13.08 -10.82 0.37
N LEU A 252 12.18 -11.79 0.32
CA LEU A 252 10.78 -11.59 0.70
C LEU A 252 10.65 -11.48 2.22
N ALA A 253 10.15 -10.34 2.69
CA ALA A 253 9.90 -10.14 4.11
C ALA A 253 8.81 -11.11 4.60
N THR A 254 8.94 -11.59 5.85
CA THR A 254 7.84 -12.32 6.50
C THR A 254 6.83 -11.29 7.01
N GLY A 255 5.58 -11.38 6.56
CA GLY A 255 4.49 -10.55 7.03
C GLY A 255 3.92 -11.05 8.36
N TYR A 256 3.46 -10.13 9.22
CA TYR A 256 2.87 -10.42 10.51
C TYR A 256 1.47 -9.82 10.64
N ASP A 257 0.54 -10.62 11.16
CA ASP A 257 -0.80 -10.15 11.47
C ASP A 257 -0.78 -9.19 12.68
N ARG A 258 -1.94 -8.64 13.01
CA ARG A 258 -2.12 -7.74 14.16
C ARG A 258 -1.79 -8.34 15.54
N ASN A 259 -1.63 -9.67 15.63
CA ASN A 259 -1.26 -10.39 16.84
C ASN A 259 0.24 -10.75 16.85
N GLY A 260 0.99 -10.34 15.83
CA GLY A 260 2.39 -10.68 15.66
C GLY A 260 2.63 -12.12 15.17
N VAL A 261 1.60 -12.79 14.64
CA VAL A 261 1.69 -14.14 14.08
C VAL A 261 2.06 -14.04 12.59
N PRO A 262 2.98 -14.89 12.08
CA PRO A 262 3.26 -14.93 10.64
C PRO A 262 1.98 -15.12 9.83
N ALA A 263 1.73 -14.21 8.90
CA ALA A 263 0.56 -14.23 8.04
C ALA A 263 0.88 -14.88 6.70
N PRO A 264 -0.12 -15.51 6.04
CA PRO A 264 0.05 -15.99 4.67
C PRO A 264 0.22 -14.81 3.70
N TYR A 265 0.84 -15.07 2.56
CA TYR A 265 0.82 -14.15 1.42
C TYR A 265 -0.52 -14.24 0.65
N HIS A 266 -0.74 -13.30 -0.24
CA HIS A 266 -1.93 -13.19 -1.07
C HIS A 266 -2.06 -14.34 -2.07
N THR A 267 -3.30 -14.61 -2.47
CA THR A 267 -3.60 -15.61 -3.51
C THR A 267 -3.35 -15.03 -4.91
N LEU A 268 -3.46 -15.87 -5.94
CA LEU A 268 -3.45 -15.42 -7.33
C LEU A 268 -4.63 -14.50 -7.65
N ASN A 269 -5.73 -14.59 -6.90
CA ASN A 269 -6.90 -13.74 -7.10
C ASN A 269 -6.62 -12.27 -6.73
N ALA A 270 -5.53 -11.96 -6.01
CA ALA A 270 -5.17 -10.58 -5.71
C ALA A 270 -4.94 -9.75 -6.97
N GLY A 271 -4.21 -10.33 -7.95
CA GLY A 271 -4.00 -9.79 -9.30
C GLY A 271 -3.87 -8.26 -9.38
N PRO A 272 -4.52 -7.60 -10.36
CA PRO A 272 -4.40 -6.14 -10.59
C PRO A 272 -5.02 -5.27 -9.50
N SER A 273 -5.59 -5.89 -8.45
CA SER A 273 -6.22 -5.18 -7.35
C SER A 273 -5.28 -5.02 -6.15
N TRP A 274 -4.56 -6.05 -5.74
CA TRP A 274 -3.66 -5.95 -4.58
C TRP A 274 -2.48 -6.93 -4.60
N GLY A 275 -2.15 -7.51 -5.76
CA GLY A 275 -1.24 -8.65 -5.88
C GLY A 275 0.19 -8.35 -6.33
N LEU A 276 0.62 -7.08 -6.42
CA LEU A 276 2.03 -6.80 -6.75
C LEU A 276 2.93 -7.00 -5.54
N TYR A 277 4.07 -7.62 -5.79
CA TYR A 277 5.26 -7.52 -4.96
C TYR A 277 6.16 -6.42 -5.52
N SER A 278 6.91 -5.75 -4.66
CA SER A 278 7.97 -4.82 -5.05
C SER A 278 8.89 -4.54 -3.87
N ASP A 279 9.93 -3.76 -4.11
CA ASP A 279 10.82 -3.21 -3.10
C ASP A 279 10.83 -1.66 -3.16
N THR A 280 11.46 -1.03 -2.18
CA THR A 280 11.51 0.44 -2.16
C THR A 280 12.35 1.03 -3.28
N ARG A 281 13.34 0.29 -3.81
CA ARG A 281 14.17 0.76 -4.94
C ARG A 281 13.35 0.93 -6.21
N ASP A 282 12.55 -0.07 -6.55
CA ASP A 282 11.65 -0.03 -7.69
C ASP A 282 10.55 1.01 -7.47
N MET A 283 9.91 0.99 -6.30
CA MET A 283 8.84 1.93 -6.00
C MET A 283 9.30 3.39 -5.96
N ALA A 284 10.57 3.68 -5.61
CA ALA A 284 11.12 5.02 -5.73
C ALA A 284 11.13 5.51 -7.19
N ARG A 285 11.39 4.63 -8.17
CA ARG A 285 11.32 4.96 -9.61
C ARG A 285 9.88 5.21 -10.05
N TYR A 286 8.93 4.41 -9.55
CA TYR A 286 7.50 4.61 -9.77
C TYR A 286 7.00 5.95 -9.20
N VAL A 287 7.38 6.27 -7.96
CA VAL A 287 7.03 7.54 -7.32
C VAL A 287 7.66 8.73 -8.05
N ALA A 288 8.94 8.64 -8.44
CA ALA A 288 9.59 9.67 -9.25
C ALA A 288 8.82 9.94 -10.55
N ARG A 289 8.33 8.89 -11.22
CA ARG A 289 7.51 9.03 -12.42
C ARG A 289 6.18 9.76 -12.15
N HIS A 290 5.55 9.51 -11.01
CA HIS A 290 4.30 10.15 -10.61
C HIS A 290 4.47 11.60 -10.13
N LEU A 291 5.69 12.05 -9.81
CA LEU A 291 5.94 13.46 -9.47
C LEU A 291 5.97 14.37 -10.71
N ASP A 292 6.07 13.80 -11.91
CA ASP A 292 6.06 14.54 -13.17
C ASP A 292 4.63 14.72 -13.72
N GLU A 293 3.88 15.68 -13.15
CA GLU A 293 2.56 16.08 -13.66
C GLU A 293 2.62 16.89 -14.97
N ALA A 294 3.81 17.19 -15.52
CA ALA A 294 3.91 17.74 -16.88
C ALA A 294 3.60 16.67 -17.94
N ASP A 295 3.77 15.39 -17.58
CA ASP A 295 3.31 14.29 -18.41
C ASP A 295 1.77 14.15 -18.31
N PRO A 296 1.05 14.18 -19.46
CA PRO A 296 -0.40 14.21 -19.46
C PRO A 296 -1.05 12.92 -18.94
N VAL A 297 -0.36 11.78 -18.99
CA VAL A 297 -0.89 10.53 -18.41
C VAL A 297 -0.90 10.60 -16.88
N ILE A 298 0.13 11.21 -16.28
CA ILE A 298 0.20 11.40 -14.83
C ILE A 298 -0.80 12.45 -14.37
N ALA A 299 -0.87 13.59 -15.07
CA ALA A 299 -1.89 14.60 -14.80
C ALA A 299 -3.31 13.99 -14.86
N GLN A 300 -3.57 13.13 -15.85
CA GLN A 300 -4.84 12.40 -15.98
C GLN A 300 -5.07 11.42 -14.83
N ALA A 301 -4.04 10.71 -14.36
CA ALA A 301 -4.17 9.80 -13.23
C ALA A 301 -4.50 10.53 -11.92
N HIS A 302 -3.99 11.75 -11.78
CA HIS A 302 -4.08 12.56 -10.57
C HIS A 302 -5.26 13.54 -10.55
N ALA A 303 -5.91 13.77 -11.69
CA ALA A 303 -7.07 14.63 -11.81
C ALA A 303 -8.21 14.15 -10.91
N ILE A 304 -8.84 15.06 -10.18
CA ILE A 304 -9.96 14.73 -9.29
C ILE A 304 -11.17 14.34 -10.14
N LEU A 305 -11.58 13.07 -10.00
CA LEU A 305 -12.71 12.48 -10.70
C LEU A 305 -14.00 12.52 -9.88
N ARG A 306 -13.88 12.60 -8.55
CA ARG A 306 -14.97 12.71 -7.57
C ARG A 306 -14.47 13.44 -6.32
N GLY A 307 -15.35 14.22 -5.70
CA GLY A 307 -15.01 15.01 -4.50
C GLY A 307 -14.32 16.31 -4.86
N ASP A 308 -13.48 16.81 -3.95
CA ASP A 308 -12.75 18.06 -4.09
C ASP A 308 -11.28 17.91 -3.62
N ALA A 309 -10.56 19.02 -3.44
CA ALA A 309 -9.15 18.97 -3.04
C ALA A 309 -8.94 18.49 -1.59
N VAL A 310 -9.98 18.49 -0.75
CA VAL A 310 -9.92 18.08 0.66
C VAL A 310 -10.22 16.59 0.82
N ASP A 311 -11.21 16.09 0.07
CA ASP A 311 -11.57 14.67 0.01
C ASP A 311 -11.83 14.23 -1.43
N GLY A 312 -10.74 14.10 -2.19
CA GLY A 312 -10.79 13.80 -3.61
C GLY A 312 -10.46 12.35 -3.94
N ARG A 313 -11.04 11.84 -5.03
CA ARG A 313 -10.66 10.58 -5.68
C ARG A 313 -10.26 10.88 -7.11
N GLY A 314 -9.04 10.51 -7.48
CA GLY A 314 -8.54 10.53 -8.85
C GLY A 314 -8.77 9.20 -9.56
N MET A 315 -7.92 8.90 -10.55
CA MET A 315 -7.84 7.56 -11.11
C MET A 315 -7.15 6.65 -10.10
N ILE A 316 -7.91 6.12 -9.14
CA ILE A 316 -7.48 5.33 -7.96
C ILE A 316 -6.85 6.16 -6.83
N TRP A 317 -6.14 7.25 -7.14
CA TRP A 317 -5.49 8.08 -6.12
C TRP A 317 -6.47 8.74 -5.15
N ASN A 318 -6.10 8.86 -3.89
CA ASN A 318 -6.79 9.74 -2.94
C ASN A 318 -6.09 11.09 -2.94
N ALA A 319 -6.87 12.17 -2.89
CA ALA A 319 -6.38 13.53 -2.77
C ALA A 319 -6.89 14.15 -1.46
N SER A 320 -6.02 14.87 -0.77
CA SER A 320 -6.37 15.66 0.41
C SER A 320 -5.45 16.88 0.54
N LEU A 321 -5.62 17.67 1.60
CA LEU A 321 -4.70 18.75 1.95
C LEU A 321 -3.84 18.40 3.17
N ASP A 322 -2.56 18.76 3.13
CA ASP A 322 -1.64 18.78 4.28
C ASP A 322 -1.12 20.21 4.46
N ARG A 323 -1.50 20.88 5.55
CA ARG A 323 -1.16 22.30 5.81
C ARG A 323 -1.44 23.23 4.61
N GLY A 324 -2.50 22.94 3.84
CA GLY A 324 -2.89 23.70 2.66
C GLY A 324 -2.22 23.27 1.35
N GLU A 325 -1.24 22.36 1.38
CA GLU A 325 -0.63 21.77 0.20
C GLU A 325 -1.41 20.53 -0.27
N ARG A 326 -1.57 20.37 -1.59
CA ARG A 326 -2.19 19.18 -2.18
C ARG A 326 -1.30 17.97 -1.98
N VAL A 327 -1.84 16.94 -1.33
CA VAL A 327 -1.20 15.63 -1.15
C VAL A 327 -2.00 14.57 -1.88
N LEU A 328 -1.32 13.73 -2.66
CA LEU A 328 -1.89 12.52 -3.24
C LEU A 328 -1.35 11.33 -2.49
N TRP A 329 -2.19 10.31 -2.26
CA TRP A 329 -1.74 9.14 -1.53
C TRP A 329 -2.58 7.91 -1.85
N HIS A 330 -1.99 6.75 -1.58
CA HIS A 330 -2.69 5.48 -1.57
C HIS A 330 -2.05 4.56 -0.54
N GLY A 331 -2.88 3.89 0.26
CA GLY A 331 -2.44 2.87 1.21
C GLY A 331 -2.80 1.47 0.75
N GLY A 332 -2.20 0.46 1.36
CA GLY A 332 -2.63 -0.91 1.19
C GLY A 332 -2.27 -1.80 2.37
N GLY A 333 -3.22 -2.63 2.79
CA GLY A 333 -2.99 -3.75 3.70
C GLY A 333 -3.19 -5.09 3.01
N SER A 334 -2.26 -6.02 3.22
CA SER A 334 -2.44 -7.46 2.96
C SER A 334 -2.76 -8.20 4.27
N PHE A 335 -2.57 -9.52 4.33
CA PHE A 335 -2.73 -10.26 5.58
C PHE A 335 -1.62 -9.98 6.60
N GLY A 336 -0.43 -9.61 6.14
CA GLY A 336 0.75 -9.46 7.00
C GLY A 336 1.61 -8.23 6.70
N MET A 337 1.25 -7.43 5.71
CA MET A 337 2.05 -6.28 5.29
C MET A 337 1.17 -5.05 5.08
N SER A 338 1.78 -3.89 5.27
CA SER A 338 1.16 -2.60 5.01
C SER A 338 2.07 -1.75 4.13
N SER A 339 1.49 -1.02 3.20
CA SER A 339 2.18 -0.16 2.26
C SER A 339 1.55 1.22 2.23
N GLN A 340 2.35 2.22 1.91
CA GLN A 340 1.89 3.58 1.72
C GLN A 340 2.72 4.28 0.66
N VAL A 341 2.04 5.00 -0.25
CA VAL A 341 2.67 5.98 -1.14
C VAL A 341 2.05 7.34 -0.87
N VAL A 342 2.90 8.36 -0.74
CA VAL A 342 2.50 9.76 -0.52
C VAL A 342 3.26 10.66 -1.47
N LEU A 343 2.58 11.55 -2.17
CA LEU A 343 3.14 12.45 -3.17
C LEU A 343 2.75 13.89 -2.86
N TYR A 344 3.72 14.78 -2.99
CA TYR A 344 3.57 16.23 -2.98
C TYR A 344 4.05 16.78 -4.33
N PRO A 345 3.20 16.75 -5.38
CA PRO A 345 3.63 17.10 -6.74
C PRO A 345 4.16 18.53 -6.85
N ALA A 346 3.54 19.48 -6.13
CA ALA A 346 3.91 20.89 -6.18
C ALA A 346 5.36 21.15 -5.74
N THR A 347 5.84 20.36 -4.79
CA THR A 347 7.17 20.49 -4.22
C THR A 347 8.11 19.37 -4.68
N GLY A 348 7.64 18.49 -5.58
CA GLY A 348 8.38 17.40 -6.17
C GLY A 348 8.82 16.32 -5.19
N GLN A 349 8.21 16.19 -4.00
CA GLN A 349 8.63 15.19 -3.01
C GLN A 349 7.65 14.02 -2.95
N GLY A 350 8.18 12.80 -2.85
CA GLY A 350 7.40 11.57 -2.78
C GLY A 350 7.99 10.56 -1.81
N PHE A 351 7.12 9.71 -1.28
CA PHE A 351 7.45 8.74 -0.25
C PHE A 351 6.89 7.37 -0.58
N VAL A 352 7.69 6.34 -0.31
CA VAL A 352 7.26 4.94 -0.32
C VAL A 352 7.57 4.36 1.05
N LEU A 353 6.58 3.77 1.72
CA LEU A 353 6.77 3.12 3.01
C LEU A 353 6.19 1.71 2.96
N LEU A 354 7.02 0.71 3.23
CA LEU A 354 6.65 -0.70 3.21
C LEU A 354 6.96 -1.29 4.58
N ALA A 355 5.94 -1.84 5.24
CA ALA A 355 6.05 -2.48 6.55
C ALA A 355 5.58 -3.92 6.46
N ASN A 356 6.26 -4.83 7.17
CA ASN A 356 5.87 -6.23 7.26
C ASN A 356 4.99 -6.53 8.48
N ASP A 357 4.08 -5.62 8.80
CA ASP A 357 3.04 -5.83 9.81
C ASP A 357 1.69 -5.23 9.42
N THR A 358 0.64 -5.70 10.07
CA THR A 358 -0.74 -5.17 10.00
C THR A 358 -1.26 -4.81 11.40
N CYS A 359 -0.37 -4.31 12.25
CA CYS A 359 -0.75 -3.78 13.56
C CYS A 359 -1.86 -2.71 13.42
N PRO A 360 -2.72 -2.54 14.43
CA PRO A 360 -3.78 -1.54 14.34
C PRO A 360 -3.23 -0.17 13.94
N GLY A 361 -3.76 0.41 12.87
CA GLY A 361 -3.37 1.73 12.38
C GLY A 361 -2.05 1.81 11.60
N THR A 362 -1.41 0.70 11.17
CA THR A 362 -0.15 0.75 10.38
C THR A 362 -0.24 1.72 9.21
N GLU A 363 -1.21 1.54 8.31
CA GLU A 363 -1.34 2.36 7.10
C GLU A 363 -1.45 3.87 7.42
N SER A 364 -2.25 4.22 8.43
CA SER A 364 -2.39 5.63 8.86
C SER A 364 -1.10 6.17 9.47
N ALA A 365 -0.38 5.35 10.24
CA ALA A 365 0.91 5.73 10.83
C ALA A 365 2.00 5.91 9.76
N LEU A 366 2.03 5.08 8.71
CA LEU A 366 2.93 5.24 7.57
C LEU A 366 2.66 6.55 6.82
N LYS A 367 1.38 6.89 6.59
CA LYS A 367 1.00 8.19 6.00
C LYS A 367 1.48 9.35 6.87
N ALA A 368 1.21 9.30 8.17
CA ALA A 368 1.61 10.34 9.10
C ALA A 368 3.14 10.50 9.18
N LEU A 369 3.90 9.39 9.10
CA LEU A 369 5.36 9.40 9.02
C LEU A 369 5.82 10.23 7.82
N ALA A 370 5.31 9.93 6.62
CA ALA A 370 5.64 10.66 5.39
C ALA A 370 5.34 12.17 5.52
N MET A 371 4.14 12.51 6.01
CA MET A 371 3.72 13.91 6.19
C MET A 371 4.59 14.65 7.22
N THR A 372 5.03 13.96 8.27
CA THR A 372 5.93 14.52 9.30
C THR A 372 7.32 14.77 8.74
N VAL A 373 7.86 13.83 7.95
CA VAL A 373 9.15 14.02 7.29
C VAL A 373 9.09 15.18 6.31
N HIS A 374 8.05 15.22 5.46
CA HIS A 374 7.81 16.33 4.54
C HIS A 374 7.80 17.68 5.27
N ALA A 375 7.03 17.81 6.36
CA ALA A 375 6.94 19.03 7.16
C ALA A 375 8.29 19.49 7.72
N ALA A 376 9.14 18.55 8.13
CA ALA A 376 10.42 18.82 8.79
C ALA A 376 11.54 19.17 7.80
N THR A 377 11.35 18.87 6.51
CA THR A 377 12.35 19.12 5.44
C THR A 377 11.98 20.29 4.52
N ARG A 378 11.00 21.10 4.92
CA ARG A 378 10.50 22.25 4.15
C ARG A 378 10.78 23.58 4.82
#